data_AF-A0A164V7M4-F1
#
_entry.id   AF-A0A164V7M4-F1
#
_cell.length_a   1.000
_cell.length_b   1.000
_cell.length_c   1.000
_cell.angle_alpha   90.00
_cell.angle_beta   90.00
_cell.angle_gamma   90.00
#
_symmetry.space_group_name_H-M   'P 1'
#
loop_
_entity.id
_entity.type
_entity.pdbx_description
1 polymer ?
#
loop_
_entity_poly.entity_id
_entity_poly.type
_entity_poly.pdbx_seq_one_letter_code
_entity_poly.pdbx_strand_id
1 'polypeptide(L)' 'GVDEFVRQAQWNLLSAHDSIIASRIYQTHQVNKRRTAAPPYQIGQLVYLSTKNLSLPKGRARKLLPKYIGPYPITEVRPE' A
#
# COMPACT_ATOMS: atom_id res chain seq x y z
N GLY A 1 -12.59 -13.80 40.02
CA GLY A 1 -11.34 -14.42 40.55
C GLY A 1 -10.19 -14.28 39.55
N VAL A 2 -8.97 -14.73 39.86
CA VAL A 2 -7.79 -14.59 38.95
C VAL A 2 -8.04 -15.23 37.57
N ASP A 3 -8.69 -16.39 37.53
CA ASP A 3 -9.02 -17.08 36.26
C ASP A 3 -9.99 -16.30 35.38
N GLU A 4 -10.93 -15.60 36.00
CA GLU A 4 -11.90 -14.74 35.31
C GLU A 4 -11.22 -13.51 34.71
N PHE A 5 -10.25 -12.94 35.43
CA PHE A 5 -9.42 -11.85 34.92
C PHE A 5 -8.59 -12.29 33.71
N VAL A 6 -7.96 -13.47 33.77
CA VAL A 6 -7.20 -14.04 32.65
C VAL A 6 -8.11 -14.29 31.44
N ARG A 7 -9.30 -14.87 31.66
CA ARG A 7 -10.29 -15.10 30.60
C ARG A 7 -10.75 -13.80 29.96
N GLN A 8 -11.03 -12.77 30.76
CA GLN A 8 -11.43 -11.46 30.25
C GLN A 8 -10.31 -10.81 29.43
N ALA A 9 -9.06 -10.92 29.89
CA ALA A 9 -7.90 -10.40 29.15
C ALA A 9 -7.74 -11.09 27.78
N GLN A 10 -7.92 -12.41 27.72
CA GLN A 10 -7.89 -13.17 26.47
C GLN A 10 -9.02 -12.74 25.52
N TRP A 11 -10.25 -12.59 26.03
CA TRP A 11 -11.38 -12.10 25.22
C TRP A 11 -11.14 -10.70 24.68
N ASN A 12 -10.63 -9.79 25.51
CA ASN A 12 -10.32 -8.44 25.09
C ASN A 12 -9.25 -8.43 24.00
N LEU A 13 -8.23 -9.29 24.09
CA LEU A 13 -7.19 -9.42 23.07
C LEU A 13 -7.75 -9.90 21.73
N LEU A 14 -8.59 -10.94 21.76
CA LEU A 14 -9.25 -11.47 20.57
C LEU A 14 -10.17 -10.42 19.92
N SER A 15 -11.00 -9.76 20.74
CA SER A 15 -11.89 -8.69 20.28
C SER A 15 -11.12 -7.51 19.67
N ALA A 16 -10.01 -7.10 20.30
CA ALA A 16 -9.15 -6.07 19.77
C ALA A 16 -8.55 -6.47 18.42
N HIS A 17 -8.08 -7.71 18.27
CA HIS A 17 -7.54 -8.22 17.02
C HIS A 17 -8.57 -8.19 15.88
N ASP A 18 -9.78 -8.67 16.14
CA ASP A 18 -10.86 -8.65 15.15
C ASP A 18 -11.24 -7.21 14.75
N SER A 19 -11.25 -6.29 15.73
CA SER A 19 -11.51 -4.88 15.46
C SER A 19 -10.46 -4.24 14.55
N ILE A 20 -9.19 -4.63 14.68
CA ILE A 20 -8.09 -4.15 13.84
C ILE A 20 -8.25 -4.67 12.41
N ILE A 21 -8.59 -5.96 12.25
CA ILE A 21 -8.85 -6.57 10.94
C ILE A 21 -10.02 -5.88 10.24
N ALA A 22 -11.15 -5.75 10.93
CA ALA A 22 -12.34 -5.10 10.38
C ALA A 22 -12.06 -3.65 9.97
N SER A 23 -11.33 -2.90 10.82
CA SER A 23 -10.91 -1.53 10.54
C SER A 23 -10.02 -1.46 9.29
N ARG A 24 -9.08 -2.40 9.12
CA ARG A 24 -8.20 -2.46 7.95
C ARG A 24 -8.96 -2.71 6.66
N ILE A 25 -9.95 -3.61 6.69
CA ILE A 25 -10.81 -3.91 5.54
C ILE A 25 -11.60 -2.66 5.14
N TYR A 26 -12.24 -2.01 6.12
CA TYR A 26 -13.02 -0.80 5.89
C TYR A 26 -12.17 0.35 5.32
N GLN A 27 -10.99 0.60 5.91
CA GLN A 27 -10.07 1.62 5.43
C GLN A 27 -9.60 1.34 4.00
N THR A 28 -9.22 0.10 3.71
CA THR A 28 -8.82 -0.33 2.36
C THR A 28 -9.93 -0.06 1.35
N HIS A 29 -11.17 -0.45 1.68
CA HIS A 29 -12.33 -0.23 0.83
C HIS A 29 -12.57 1.27 0.56
N GLN A 30 -12.57 2.12 1.60
CA GLN A 30 -12.79 3.56 1.44
C GLN A 30 -11.67 4.25 0.65
N VAL A 31 -10.42 3.84 0.86
CA VAL A 31 -9.27 4.35 0.08
C VAL A 31 -9.38 3.93 -1.38
N ASN A 32 -9.79 2.69 -1.65
CA ASN A 32 -9.92 2.18 -3.01
C ASN A 32 -11.09 2.82 -3.78
N LYS A 33 -12.18 3.24 -3.12
CA LYS A 33 -13.29 3.96 -3.78
C LYS A 33 -12.86 5.20 -4.56
N ARG A 34 -11.79 5.87 -4.12
CA ARG A 34 -11.26 7.09 -4.76
C ARG A 34 -10.13 6.81 -5.75
N ARG A 35 -9.70 5.55 -5.89
CA ARG A 35 -8.67 5.17 -6.86
C ARG A 35 -9.31 4.92 -8.21
N THR A 36 -8.82 5.61 -9.22
CA THR A 36 -9.14 5.27 -10.62
C THR A 36 -8.34 4.04 -11.03
N ALA A 37 -8.97 3.15 -11.79
CA ALA A 37 -8.25 2.04 -12.43
C ALA A 37 -7.11 2.58 -13.29
N ALA A 38 -6.03 1.81 -13.38
CA ALA A 38 -4.93 2.18 -14.27
C ALA A 38 -5.44 2.25 -15.73
N PRO A 39 -4.97 3.21 -16.53
CA PRO A 39 -5.29 3.24 -17.95
C PRO A 39 -4.75 1.99 -18.65
N PRO A 40 -5.36 1.56 -19.78
CA PRO A 40 -4.83 0.45 -20.56
C PRO A 40 -3.44 0.82 -21.10
N TYR A 41 -2.43 0.12 -20.60
CA TYR A 41 -1.04 0.31 -21.01
C TYR A 41 -0.71 -0.53 -22.24
N GLN A 42 0.21 -0.05 -23.07
CA GLN A 42 0.71 -0.76 -24.25
C GLN A 42 2.23 -0.95 -24.17
N ILE A 43 2.71 -2.07 -24.71
CA ILE A 43 4.15 -2.31 -24.85
C ILE A 43 4.77 -1.21 -25.72
N GLY A 44 5.92 -0.68 -25.31
CA GLY A 44 6.60 0.43 -25.98
C GLY A 44 6.08 1.82 -25.61
N GLN A 45 4.96 1.94 -24.87
CA GLN A 45 4.51 3.23 -24.34
C GLN A 45 5.53 3.77 -23.33
N LEU A 46 5.82 5.07 -23.44
CA LEU A 46 6.72 5.77 -22.52
C LEU A 46 5.96 6.26 -21.28
N VAL A 47 6.38 5.80 -20.11
CA VAL A 47 5.75 6.15 -18.83
C VAL A 47 6.76 6.63 -17.79
N TYR A 48 6.30 7.55 -16.94
CA TYR A 48 7.05 8.02 -15.79
C TYR A 48 6.83 7.10 -14.59
N LEU A 49 7.93 6.67 -13.94
CA LEU A 49 7.88 5.84 -12.74
C LEU A 49 7.96 6.71 -11.48
N SER A 50 7.07 6.45 -10.51
CA SER A 50 7.11 7.15 -9.22
C SER A 50 8.28 6.65 -8.36
N THR A 51 9.02 7.58 -7.77
CA THR A 51 10.13 7.29 -6.86
C THR A 51 9.68 6.95 -5.43
N LYS A 52 8.37 6.85 -5.18
CA LYS A 52 7.82 6.58 -3.83
C LYS A 52 8.27 5.22 -3.27
N ASN A 53 8.42 4.20 -4.10
CA ASN A 53 8.77 2.85 -3.66
C ASN A 53 10.07 2.34 -4.30
N LEU A 54 10.90 3.23 -4.85
CA LEU A 54 12.16 2.87 -5.51
C LEU A 54 13.35 3.10 -4.59
N SER A 55 14.33 2.21 -4.66
CA SER A 55 15.65 2.43 -4.06
C SER A 55 16.43 3.40 -4.95
N LEU A 56 16.58 4.64 -4.49
CA LEU A 56 17.35 5.66 -5.18
C LEU A 56 18.81 5.67 -4.71
N PRO A 57 19.76 6.18 -5.53
CA PRO A 57 21.16 6.26 -5.16
C PRO A 57 21.36 6.90 -3.78
N LYS A 58 22.17 6.23 -2.94
CA LYS A 58 22.46 6.67 -1.57
C LYS A 58 23.21 8.01 -1.61
N GLY A 59 22.92 8.89 -0.65
CA GLY A 59 23.65 10.16 -0.47
C GLY A 59 22.92 11.44 -0.87
N ARG A 60 21.66 11.37 -1.35
CA ARG A 60 20.79 12.55 -1.51
C ARG A 60 19.59 12.49 -0.57
N ALA A 61 19.25 13.63 0.01
CA ALA A 61 18.01 13.77 0.76
C ALA A 61 16.81 13.50 -0.16
N ARG A 62 15.85 12.70 0.30
CA ARG A 62 14.65 12.32 -0.46
C ARG A 62 13.85 13.53 -0.96
N LYS A 63 13.91 14.65 -0.24
CA LYS A 63 13.28 15.93 -0.59
C LYS A 63 13.83 16.55 -1.88
N LEU A 64 15.09 16.26 -2.23
CA LEU A 64 15.77 16.80 -3.41
C LEU A 64 15.71 15.85 -4.61
N LEU A 65 15.10 14.67 -4.46
CA LEU A 65 14.96 13.70 -5.53
C LEU A 65 13.68 13.99 -6.31
N PRO A 66 13.69 13.80 -7.64
CA PRO A 66 12.50 13.98 -8.44
C PRO A 66 11.42 12.98 -8.02
N LYS A 67 10.16 13.42 -8.04
CA LYS A 67 9.00 12.57 -7.70
C LYS A 67 8.78 11.46 -8.73
N TYR A 68 9.21 11.70 -9.96
CA TYR A 68 9.13 10.76 -11.07
C TYR A 68 10.46 10.71 -11.81
N ILE A 69 10.80 9.54 -12.34
CA ILE A 69 12.02 9.33 -13.14
C ILE A 69 11.65 8.76 -14.50
N GLY A 70 12.35 9.25 -15.54
CA GLY A 70 12.41 8.75 -16.92
C GLY A 70 11.07 8.62 -17.64
N PRO A 71 11.02 8.80 -18.96
CA PRO A 71 10.11 8.01 -19.77
C PRO A 71 10.73 6.64 -19.98
N TYR A 72 10.21 5.61 -19.32
CA TYR A 72 10.61 4.23 -19.53
C TYR A 72 9.63 3.54 -20.49
N PRO A 73 10.12 2.76 -21.47
CA PRO A 73 9.24 1.95 -22.31
C PRO A 73 8.72 0.76 -21.50
N ILE A 74 7.41 0.50 -21.61
CA ILE A 74 6.81 -0.69 -21.03
C ILE A 74 7.27 -1.92 -21.82
N THR A 75 7.89 -2.89 -21.15
CA THR A 75 8.41 -4.12 -21.78
C THR A 75 7.35 -5.23 -21.85
N GLU A 76 6.51 -5.34 -20.81
CA GLU A 76 5.47 -6.36 -20.69
C GLU A 76 4.24 -5.73 -20.02
N VAL A 77 3.05 -6.06 -20.51
CA VAL A 77 1.78 -5.67 -19.90
C VAL A 77 1.08 -6.94 -19.43
N ARG A 78 0.77 -7.02 -18.13
CA ARG A 78 -0.04 -8.10 -17.57
C ARG A 78 -1.44 -7.56 -17.28
N PRO A 79 -2.50 -8.13 -17.87
CA PRO A 79 -3.85 -7.79 -17.44
C PRO A 79 -4.06 -8.24 -15.98
N GLU A 80 -4.84 -7.44 -15.23
CA GLU A 80 -5.29 -7.78 -13.87
C GLU A 80 -6.32 -8.92 -13.87
#